data_AF-A0A1L9B304-F1
#
_entry.id   AF-A0A1L9B304-F1
#
_cell.length_a   1.000
_cell.length_b   1.000
_cell.length_c   1.000
_cell.angle_alpha   90.00
_cell.angle_beta   90.00
_cell.angle_gamma   90.00
#
_symmetry.space_group_name_H-M   'P 1'
#
loop_
_entity.id
_entity.type
_entity.pdbx_description
1 polymer ?
#
loop_
_entity_poly.entity_id
_entity_poly.type
_entity_poly.pdbx_seq_one_letter_code
_entity_poly.pdbx_strand_id
1 'polypeptide(L)'
;MLQVPPGELLEMISGAVFDATPRPRWRIRMFVDVFMHLNEGVSEAEYPRARKAFESFCLSTPWGALYHAVSPPPPRNAERMARRLAALLRFWDVLQGPCYAYRVPDTHHTLDELMEYIYRETLEAWCPRGPASVREHLALAVERMARATREDCIEAVLRMIPCVVRMDIDLKHREEFNDPDFLRERLDALRPEDFEDISSAYRYSVNGQLFAWDRALGRQ
;
A
#
# COMPACT_ATOMS: atom_id res chain seq x y z
N MET A 1 -8.13 -23.28 -2.96
CA MET A 1 -8.65 -21.95 -3.36
C MET A 1 -9.36 -22.11 -4.68
N LEU A 2 -10.53 -21.49 -4.85
CA LEU A 2 -11.25 -21.50 -6.12
C LEU A 2 -10.55 -20.52 -7.09
N GLN A 3 -10.50 -20.90 -8.37
CA GLN A 3 -10.09 -19.97 -9.43
C GLN A 3 -11.29 -19.12 -9.84
N VAL A 4 -11.05 -17.81 -9.99
CA VAL A 4 -12.02 -16.88 -10.55
C VAL A 4 -11.88 -16.98 -12.07
N PRO A 5 -12.95 -17.30 -12.82
CA PRO A 5 -12.89 -17.35 -14.26
C PRO A 5 -12.44 -16.01 -14.86
N PRO A 6 -11.74 -16.00 -16.02
CA PRO A 6 -11.34 -14.76 -16.66
C PRO A 6 -12.53 -13.84 -16.96
N GLY A 7 -12.36 -12.54 -16.73
CA GLY A 7 -13.39 -11.50 -16.94
C GLY A 7 -14.47 -11.42 -15.86
N GLU A 8 -14.52 -12.36 -14.92
CA GLU A 8 -15.43 -12.29 -13.78
C GLU A 8 -15.01 -11.18 -12.81
N LEU A 9 -16.02 -10.55 -12.19
CA LEU A 9 -15.80 -9.46 -11.25
C LEU A 9 -15.42 -10.00 -9.86
N LEU A 10 -14.28 -9.53 -9.36
CA LEU A 10 -13.80 -9.75 -8.01
C LEU A 10 -13.95 -8.47 -7.17
N GLU A 11 -14.85 -8.52 -6.17
CA GLU A 11 -15.03 -7.45 -5.20
C GLU A 11 -13.90 -7.50 -4.16
N MET A 12 -13.07 -6.44 -4.16
CA MET A 12 -11.87 -6.35 -3.31
C MET A 12 -12.14 -5.73 -1.93
N ILE A 13 -13.10 -4.80 -1.86
CA ILE A 13 -13.52 -4.12 -0.62
C ILE A 13 -15.05 -4.15 -0.56
N SER A 14 -15.60 -4.47 0.62
CA SER A 14 -17.04 -4.45 0.84
C SER A 14 -17.63 -3.07 0.51
N GLY A 15 -18.62 -3.04 -0.37
CA GLY A 15 -19.29 -1.79 -0.78
C GLY A 15 -18.63 -1.07 -1.98
N ALA A 16 -17.61 -1.67 -2.60
CA ALA A 16 -17.05 -1.18 -3.87
C ALA A 16 -17.99 -1.38 -5.07
N VAL A 17 -19.10 -2.12 -4.89
CA VAL A 17 -20.14 -2.36 -5.90
C VAL A 17 -21.50 -2.05 -5.29
N PHE A 18 -22.25 -1.12 -5.89
CA PHE A 18 -23.55 -0.66 -5.42
C PHE A 18 -24.65 -1.00 -6.43
N ASP A 19 -25.02 -2.28 -6.49
CA ASP A 19 -26.11 -2.73 -7.36
C ASP A 19 -27.46 -2.76 -6.63
N ALA A 20 -28.51 -2.22 -7.25
CA ALA A 20 -29.89 -2.40 -6.80
C ALA A 20 -30.39 -3.85 -6.95
N THR A 21 -29.72 -4.66 -7.79
CA THR A 21 -30.06 -6.08 -8.01
C THR A 21 -28.84 -6.96 -7.69
N PRO A 22 -28.92 -7.88 -6.70
CA PRO A 22 -27.78 -8.72 -6.35
C PRO A 22 -27.47 -9.73 -7.47
N ARG A 23 -26.26 -9.65 -8.05
CA ARG A 23 -25.71 -10.68 -8.93
C ARG A 23 -24.71 -11.56 -8.18
N PRO A 24 -24.61 -12.88 -8.48
CA PRO A 24 -23.55 -13.71 -7.95
C PRO A 24 -22.20 -13.11 -8.37
N ARG A 25 -21.31 -12.90 -7.39
CA ARG A 25 -20.00 -12.28 -7.60
C ARG A 25 -18.95 -12.92 -6.73
N TRP A 26 -17.72 -12.93 -7.22
CA TRP A 26 -16.58 -13.35 -6.43
C TRP A 26 -16.22 -12.24 -5.46
N ARG A 27 -15.99 -12.61 -4.19
CA ARG A 27 -15.55 -11.67 -3.16
C ARG A 27 -14.31 -12.22 -2.51
N ILE A 28 -13.30 -11.37 -2.32
CA ILE A 28 -12.22 -11.71 -1.41
C ILE A 28 -12.75 -11.53 0.01
N ARG A 29 -13.32 -12.60 0.56
CA ARG A 29 -13.53 -12.73 2.01
C ARG A 29 -12.21 -13.14 2.65
N MET A 30 -11.28 -12.20 2.71
CA MET A 30 -10.12 -12.37 3.59
C MET A 30 -10.55 -11.94 4.97
N PHE A 31 -10.40 -12.85 5.93
CA PHE A 31 -10.67 -12.63 7.34
C PHE A 31 -9.67 -11.61 7.91
N VAL A 32 -9.80 -10.34 7.51
CA VAL A 32 -9.16 -9.23 8.23
C VAL A 32 -9.54 -9.29 9.70
N ASP A 33 -10.75 -9.78 9.99
CA ASP A 33 -11.25 -10.07 11.34
C ASP A 33 -10.48 -11.20 12.02
N VAL A 34 -10.11 -12.29 11.34
CA VAL A 34 -9.21 -13.30 11.95
C VAL A 34 -7.86 -12.67 12.24
N PHE A 35 -7.29 -11.90 11.30
CA PHE A 35 -6.01 -11.23 11.53
C PHE A 35 -6.04 -10.18 12.66
N MET A 36 -7.13 -9.42 12.79
CA MET A 36 -7.35 -8.41 13.83
C MET A 36 -7.77 -9.02 15.18
N HIS A 37 -8.30 -10.25 15.18
CA HIS A 37 -8.72 -10.97 16.38
C HIS A 37 -7.86 -12.21 16.68
N LEU A 38 -6.72 -12.39 16.00
CA LEU A 38 -5.66 -13.33 16.37
C LEU A 38 -5.07 -13.02 17.77
N ASN A 39 -5.48 -11.91 18.40
CA ASN A 39 -5.10 -11.52 19.75
C ASN A 39 -5.84 -12.34 20.83
N GLU A 40 -6.97 -12.98 20.50
CA GLU A 40 -7.68 -13.82 21.47
C GLU A 40 -6.88 -15.11 21.72
N GLY A 41 -6.13 -15.15 22.83
CA GLY A 41 -5.38 -16.32 23.27
C GLY A 41 -3.92 -16.40 22.80
N VAL A 42 -3.42 -15.40 22.06
CA VAL A 42 -2.00 -15.26 21.72
C VAL A 42 -1.38 -14.22 22.63
N SER A 43 -0.23 -14.53 23.25
CA SER A 43 0.45 -13.58 24.11
C SER A 43 0.98 -12.38 23.30
N GLU A 44 1.07 -11.20 23.92
CA GLU A 44 1.65 -9.98 23.30
C GLU A 44 3.06 -10.24 22.72
N ALA A 45 3.84 -11.12 23.36
CA ALA A 45 5.18 -11.50 22.90
C ALA A 45 5.15 -12.36 21.62
N GLU A 46 4.12 -13.17 21.42
CA GLU A 46 3.97 -14.07 20.26
C GLU A 46 3.25 -13.41 19.09
N TYR A 47 2.48 -12.35 19.36
CA TYR A 47 1.68 -11.67 18.35
C TYR A 47 2.50 -11.18 17.13
N PRO A 48 3.67 -10.52 17.27
CA PRO A 48 4.47 -10.12 16.12
C PRO A 48 4.92 -11.30 15.25
N ARG A 49 5.25 -12.44 15.89
CA ARG A 49 5.67 -13.67 15.21
C ARG A 49 4.50 -14.33 14.47
N ALA A 50 3.35 -14.44 15.12
CA ALA A 50 2.13 -14.97 14.53
C ALA A 50 1.69 -14.13 13.30
N ARG A 51 1.71 -12.80 13.44
CA ARG A 51 1.42 -11.85 12.35
C ARG A 51 2.34 -12.05 11.14
N LYS A 52 3.65 -12.19 11.38
CA LYS A 52 4.65 -12.42 10.32
C LYS A 52 4.45 -13.79 9.65
N ALA A 53 4.19 -14.84 10.42
CA ALA A 53 3.94 -16.18 9.88
C ALA A 53 2.67 -16.23 9.03
N PHE A 54 1.58 -15.62 9.52
CA PHE A 54 0.32 -15.53 8.79
C PHE A 54 0.47 -14.78 7.47
N GLU A 55 1.11 -13.61 7.47
CA GLU A 55 1.38 -12.88 6.23
C GLU A 55 2.24 -13.71 5.28
N SER A 56 3.30 -14.37 5.76
CA SER A 56 4.14 -15.24 4.93
C SER A 56 3.32 -16.36 4.27
N PHE A 57 2.36 -16.95 4.99
CA PHE A 57 1.42 -17.91 4.44
C PHE A 57 0.53 -17.26 3.36
N CYS A 58 -0.06 -16.09 3.62
CA CYS A 58 -0.89 -15.39 2.65
C CYS A 58 -0.12 -15.05 1.35
N LEU A 59 1.12 -14.57 1.48
CA LEU A 59 1.99 -14.23 0.34
C LEU A 59 2.42 -15.46 -0.48
N SER A 60 2.16 -16.69 -0.01
CA SER A 60 2.33 -17.93 -0.79
C SER A 60 1.17 -18.23 -1.74
N THR A 61 0.14 -17.37 -1.76
CA THR A 61 -1.07 -17.55 -2.56
C THR A 61 -1.37 -16.32 -3.42
N PRO A 62 -2.00 -16.47 -4.61
CA PRO A 62 -2.33 -15.33 -5.47
C PRO A 62 -3.26 -14.34 -4.77
N TRP A 63 -4.34 -14.82 -4.15
CA TRP A 63 -5.33 -13.98 -3.49
C TRP A 63 -4.79 -13.30 -2.23
N GLY A 64 -3.95 -13.99 -1.46
CA GLY A 64 -3.29 -13.38 -0.30
C GLY A 64 -2.25 -12.33 -0.70
N ALA A 65 -1.50 -12.57 -1.77
CA ALA A 65 -0.59 -11.57 -2.34
C ALA A 65 -1.33 -10.31 -2.82
N LEU A 66 -2.42 -10.49 -3.57
CA LEU A 66 -3.26 -9.38 -4.03
C LEU A 66 -3.86 -8.58 -2.87
N TYR A 67 -4.41 -9.27 -1.86
CA TYR A 67 -4.97 -8.62 -0.67
C TYR A 67 -3.95 -7.72 0.03
N HIS A 68 -2.75 -8.24 0.29
CA HIS A 68 -1.70 -7.49 0.98
C HIS A 68 -1.13 -6.34 0.14
N ALA A 69 -1.25 -6.38 -1.19
CA ALA A 69 -0.91 -5.25 -2.05
C ALA A 69 -2.02 -4.17 -2.03
N VAL A 70 -3.29 -4.58 -2.18
CA VAL A 70 -4.39 -3.63 -2.39
C VAL A 70 -4.88 -2.97 -1.10
N SER A 71 -4.91 -3.72 0.00
CA SER A 71 -5.30 -3.20 1.32
C SER A 71 -4.24 -3.58 2.36
N PRO A 72 -3.02 -3.03 2.25
CA PRO A 72 -1.91 -3.43 3.08
C PRO A 72 -2.19 -3.07 4.55
N PRO A 73 -2.27 -4.04 5.47
CA PRO A 73 -2.23 -3.73 6.88
C PRO A 73 -0.85 -3.13 7.21
N PRO A 74 -0.76 -2.21 8.18
CA PRO A 74 0.52 -1.73 8.69
C PRO A 74 1.45 -2.86 9.18
N PRO A 75 2.72 -2.60 9.51
CA PRO A 75 3.55 -1.50 9.04
C PRO A 75 3.79 -1.58 7.53
N ARG A 76 3.94 -0.43 6.87
CA ARG A 76 4.17 -0.30 5.43
C ARG A 76 5.61 0.11 5.17
N ASN A 77 6.56 -0.57 5.78
CA ASN A 77 7.96 -0.27 5.53
C ASN A 77 8.42 -0.74 4.14
N ALA A 78 9.51 -0.16 3.66
CA ALA A 78 10.02 -0.42 2.31
C ALA A 78 10.25 -1.93 2.06
N GLU A 79 10.94 -2.61 2.98
CA GLU A 79 11.26 -4.04 2.82
C GLU A 79 9.99 -4.91 2.78
N ARG A 80 9.03 -4.68 3.68
CA ARG A 80 7.77 -5.45 3.74
C ARG A 80 6.89 -5.13 2.53
N MET A 81 6.85 -3.89 2.07
CA MET A 81 6.19 -3.51 0.82
C MET A 81 6.82 -4.24 -0.37
N ALA A 82 8.14 -4.27 -0.46
CA ALA A 82 8.87 -5.01 -1.49
C ALA A 82 8.49 -6.50 -1.49
N ARG A 83 8.43 -7.15 -0.31
CA ARG A 83 8.01 -8.56 -0.21
C ARG A 83 6.57 -8.78 -0.69
N ARG A 84 5.64 -7.87 -0.36
CA ARG A 84 4.23 -7.94 -0.80
C ARG A 84 4.10 -7.78 -2.30
N LEU A 85 4.74 -6.77 -2.87
CA LEU A 85 4.74 -6.50 -4.31
C LEU A 85 5.48 -7.59 -5.09
N ALA A 86 6.57 -8.13 -4.56
CA ALA A 86 7.25 -9.30 -5.13
C ALA A 86 6.32 -10.53 -5.17
N ALA A 87 5.52 -10.74 -4.13
CA ALA A 87 4.54 -11.81 -4.11
C ALA A 87 3.45 -11.62 -5.17
N LEU A 88 2.96 -10.40 -5.32
CA LEU A 88 2.02 -10.05 -6.39
C LEU A 88 2.60 -10.37 -7.77
N LEU A 89 3.84 -9.95 -8.03
CA LEU A 89 4.54 -10.18 -9.30
C LEU A 89 4.72 -11.68 -9.62
N ARG A 90 4.98 -12.52 -8.61
CA ARG A 90 5.05 -13.98 -8.79
C ARG A 90 3.73 -14.58 -9.28
N PHE A 91 2.61 -13.98 -8.90
CA PHE A 91 1.27 -14.46 -9.26
C PHE A 91 0.60 -13.61 -10.33
N TRP A 92 1.34 -12.71 -10.98
CA TRP A 92 0.80 -11.71 -11.90
C TRP A 92 -0.13 -12.32 -12.93
N ASP A 93 0.32 -13.36 -13.63
CA ASP A 93 -0.44 -13.96 -14.74
C ASP A 93 -1.73 -14.65 -14.27
N VAL A 94 -1.75 -15.21 -13.05
CA VAL A 94 -2.98 -15.76 -12.45
C VAL A 94 -3.96 -14.64 -12.08
N LEU A 95 -3.42 -13.52 -11.61
CA LEU A 95 -4.19 -12.34 -11.20
C LEU A 95 -4.60 -11.45 -12.39
N GLN A 96 -4.13 -11.71 -13.60
CA GLN A 96 -4.60 -11.00 -14.80
C GLN A 96 -6.00 -11.42 -15.25
N GLY A 97 -6.45 -12.62 -14.87
CA GLY A 97 -7.73 -13.15 -15.32
C GLY A 97 -8.95 -12.30 -14.91
N PRO A 98 -9.12 -11.93 -13.62
CA PRO A 98 -10.32 -11.23 -13.14
C PRO A 98 -10.34 -9.73 -13.46
N CYS A 99 -11.54 -9.15 -13.37
CA CYS A 99 -11.74 -7.70 -13.25
C CYS A 99 -11.93 -7.34 -11.76
N TYR A 100 -11.46 -6.17 -11.35
CA TYR A 100 -11.42 -5.76 -9.95
C TYR A 100 -12.30 -4.54 -9.68
N ALA A 101 -13.25 -4.67 -8.73
CA ALA A 101 -13.94 -3.52 -8.17
C ALA A 101 -13.21 -3.02 -6.91
N TYR A 102 -12.81 -1.76 -6.91
CA TYR A 102 -12.00 -1.18 -5.84
C TYR A 102 -12.32 0.30 -5.56
N ARG A 103 -12.81 0.59 -4.35
CA ARG A 103 -13.05 1.91 -3.72
C ARG A 103 -13.99 2.89 -4.44
N VAL A 104 -13.98 2.97 -5.75
CA VAL A 104 -14.89 3.80 -6.52
C VAL A 104 -16.05 2.91 -6.99
N PRO A 105 -17.31 3.28 -6.69
CA PRO A 105 -18.47 2.55 -7.15
C PRO A 105 -18.47 2.41 -8.68
N ASP A 106 -18.84 1.22 -9.16
CA ASP A 106 -19.06 0.90 -10.57
C ASP A 106 -17.85 1.08 -11.50
N THR A 107 -16.65 1.22 -10.94
CA THR A 107 -15.40 1.16 -11.71
C THR A 107 -14.77 -0.23 -11.60
N HIS A 108 -14.42 -0.78 -12.75
CA HIS A 108 -13.75 -2.07 -12.87
C HIS A 108 -12.36 -1.85 -13.45
N HIS A 109 -11.38 -2.48 -12.83
CA HIS A 109 -9.98 -2.39 -13.22
C HIS A 109 -9.48 -3.76 -13.67
N THR A 110 -8.66 -3.79 -14.71
CA THR A 110 -7.65 -4.85 -14.89
C THR A 110 -6.65 -4.81 -13.73
N LEU A 111 -5.80 -5.84 -13.59
CA LEU A 111 -4.76 -5.80 -12.57
C LEU A 111 -3.77 -4.64 -12.80
N ASP A 112 -3.40 -4.37 -14.06
CA ASP A 112 -2.53 -3.25 -14.41
C ASP A 112 -3.16 -1.91 -13.98
N GLU A 113 -4.41 -1.67 -14.36
CA GLU A 113 -5.13 -0.45 -13.98
C GLU A 113 -5.29 -0.31 -12.47
N LEU A 114 -5.53 -1.41 -11.76
CA LEU A 114 -5.65 -1.41 -10.31
C LEU A 114 -4.32 -1.06 -9.65
N MET A 115 -3.21 -1.65 -10.11
CA MET A 115 -1.88 -1.37 -9.58
C MET A 115 -1.46 0.06 -9.89
N GLU A 116 -1.75 0.55 -11.09
CA GLU A 116 -1.49 1.92 -11.48
C GLU A 116 -2.29 2.89 -10.60
N TYR A 117 -3.58 2.63 -10.39
CA TYR A 117 -4.44 3.45 -9.54
C TYR A 117 -3.91 3.55 -8.09
N ILE A 118 -3.43 2.43 -7.54
CA ILE A 118 -2.98 2.38 -6.15
C ILE A 118 -1.56 2.92 -5.98
N TYR A 119 -0.66 2.61 -6.92
CA TYR A 119 0.77 2.73 -6.71
C TYR A 119 1.49 3.71 -7.63
N ARG A 120 0.87 4.29 -8.67
CA ARG A 120 1.54 5.22 -9.62
C ARG A 120 2.50 6.19 -8.93
N GLU A 121 2.01 6.97 -7.97
CA GLU A 121 2.83 7.96 -7.25
C GLU A 121 3.96 7.30 -6.46
N THR A 122 3.70 6.15 -5.84
CA THR A 122 4.71 5.41 -5.06
C THR A 122 5.80 4.86 -5.98
N LEU A 123 5.42 4.35 -7.16
CA LEU A 123 6.37 3.86 -8.15
C LEU A 123 7.23 4.99 -8.71
N GLU A 124 6.64 6.15 -9.02
CA GLU A 124 7.40 7.33 -9.47
C GLU A 124 8.34 7.86 -8.38
N ALA A 125 7.94 7.84 -7.10
CA ALA A 125 8.81 8.25 -6.00
C ALA A 125 10.07 7.36 -5.87
N TRP A 126 9.91 6.05 -6.02
CA TRP A 126 11.01 5.08 -5.93
C TRP A 126 11.82 4.98 -7.22
N CYS A 127 11.16 5.08 -8.37
CA CYS A 127 11.70 4.87 -9.70
C CYS A 127 11.18 5.96 -10.64
N PRO A 128 11.72 7.20 -10.56
CA PRO A 128 11.27 8.30 -11.40
C PRO A 128 11.47 7.99 -12.89
N ARG A 129 10.47 8.32 -13.71
CA ARG A 129 10.48 8.01 -15.16
C ARG A 129 10.67 6.51 -15.41
N GLY A 130 9.93 5.71 -14.65
CA GLY A 130 9.96 4.26 -14.75
C GLY A 130 9.49 3.76 -16.13
N PRO A 131 9.53 2.43 -16.33
CA PRO A 131 8.99 1.79 -17.52
C PRO A 131 7.51 2.17 -17.75
N ALA A 132 7.07 2.12 -19.00
CA ALA A 132 5.66 2.37 -19.34
C ALA A 132 4.71 1.28 -18.81
N SER A 133 5.21 0.05 -18.61
CA SER A 133 4.44 -1.04 -18.01
C SER A 133 4.48 -0.96 -16.48
N VAL A 134 3.31 -0.93 -15.85
CA VAL A 134 3.20 -0.96 -14.38
C VAL A 134 3.81 -2.22 -13.78
N ARG A 135 3.76 -3.37 -14.47
CA ARG A 135 4.40 -4.62 -14.03
C ARG A 135 5.92 -4.46 -13.94
N GLU A 136 6.53 -3.88 -14.96
CA GLU A 136 7.98 -3.65 -15.01
C GLU A 136 8.40 -2.58 -14.00
N HIS A 137 7.61 -1.52 -13.85
CA HIS A 137 7.84 -0.46 -12.87
C HIS A 137 7.76 -0.98 -11.44
N LEU A 138 6.78 -1.84 -11.14
CA LEU A 138 6.69 -2.58 -9.89
C LEU A 138 7.93 -3.43 -9.62
N ALA A 139 8.39 -4.20 -10.62
CA ALA A 139 9.57 -5.05 -10.45
C ALA A 139 10.82 -4.22 -10.10
N LEU A 140 11.04 -3.10 -10.80
CA LEU A 140 12.14 -2.20 -10.51
C LEU A 140 12.03 -1.56 -9.11
N ALA A 141 10.83 -1.12 -8.73
CA ALA A 141 10.59 -0.55 -7.40
C ALA A 141 10.82 -1.57 -6.29
N VAL A 142 10.40 -2.82 -6.49
CA VAL A 142 10.65 -3.94 -5.56
C VAL A 142 12.14 -4.16 -5.34
N GLU A 143 12.93 -4.21 -6.41
CA GLU A 143 14.39 -4.40 -6.30
C GLU A 143 15.05 -3.26 -5.52
N ARG A 144 14.64 -2.02 -5.76
CA ARG A 144 15.14 -0.85 -5.01
C ARG A 144 14.72 -0.90 -3.54
N MET A 145 13.45 -1.06 -3.25
CA MET A 145 12.92 -1.12 -1.89
C MET A 145 13.55 -2.25 -1.06
N ALA A 146 13.80 -3.42 -1.67
CA ALA A 146 14.38 -4.57 -0.99
C ALA A 146 15.85 -4.35 -0.55
N ARG A 147 16.55 -3.39 -1.16
CA ARG A 147 17.95 -3.06 -0.86
C ARG A 147 18.11 -1.63 -0.33
N ALA A 148 17.00 -0.95 -0.06
CA ALA A 148 16.99 0.45 0.30
C ALA A 148 17.71 0.68 1.62
N THR A 149 18.57 1.68 1.63
CA THR A 149 19.08 2.28 2.85
C THR A 149 18.05 3.26 3.43
N ARG A 150 18.28 3.72 4.66
CA ARG A 150 17.45 4.78 5.26
C ARG A 150 17.42 6.04 4.38
N GLU A 151 18.56 6.38 3.79
CA GLU A 151 18.69 7.53 2.89
C GLU A 151 17.85 7.35 1.62
N ASP A 152 17.88 6.17 1.00
CA ASP A 152 17.02 5.86 -0.15
C ASP A 152 15.53 6.01 0.19
N CYS A 153 15.13 5.57 1.37
CA CYS A 153 13.76 5.73 1.88
C CYS A 153 13.41 7.20 2.10
N ILE A 154 14.31 8.01 2.69
CA ILE A 154 14.11 9.45 2.89
C ILE A 154 13.88 10.13 1.54
N GLU A 155 14.74 9.87 0.56
CA GLU A 155 14.62 10.44 -0.79
C GLU A 155 13.31 10.04 -1.48
N ALA A 156 12.87 8.79 -1.33
CA ALA A 156 11.57 8.35 -1.84
C ALA A 156 10.41 9.08 -1.15
N VAL A 157 10.45 9.23 0.18
CA VAL A 157 9.41 9.95 0.94
C VAL A 157 9.39 11.44 0.54
N LEU A 158 10.55 12.08 0.41
CA LEU A 158 10.65 13.48 -0.04
C LEU A 158 10.04 13.68 -1.43
N ARG A 159 10.19 12.74 -2.36
CA ARG A 159 9.52 12.79 -3.68
C ARG A 159 8.01 12.57 -3.60
N MET A 160 7.54 11.80 -2.62
CA MET A 160 6.11 11.52 -2.41
C MET A 160 5.37 12.71 -1.80
N ILE A 161 6.00 13.46 -0.90
CA ILE A 161 5.34 14.56 -0.15
C ILE A 161 4.66 15.59 -1.07
N PRO A 162 5.31 16.15 -2.11
CA PRO A 162 4.66 17.09 -3.02
C PRO A 162 3.42 16.52 -3.72
N CYS A 163 3.43 15.23 -4.06
CA CYS A 163 2.28 14.56 -4.66
C CYS A 163 1.12 14.49 -3.67
N VAL A 164 1.37 14.16 -2.41
CA VAL A 164 0.35 14.11 -1.36
C VAL A 164 -0.21 15.51 -1.07
N VAL A 165 0.66 16.51 -0.89
CA VAL A 165 0.27 17.91 -0.61
C VAL A 165 -0.59 18.49 -1.73
N ARG A 166 -0.36 18.12 -2.99
CA ARG A 166 -1.20 18.54 -4.12
C ARG A 166 -2.59 17.91 -4.08
N MET A 167 -2.69 16.67 -3.61
CA MET A 167 -3.94 15.89 -3.59
C MET A 167 -4.82 16.17 -2.37
N ASP A 168 -4.23 16.63 -1.26
CA ASP A 168 -4.94 16.86 0.00
C ASP A 168 -5.05 18.36 0.30
N ILE A 169 -6.28 18.88 0.22
CA ILE A 169 -6.56 20.31 0.41
C ILE A 169 -6.78 20.68 1.88
N ASP A 170 -6.88 19.69 2.76
CA ASP A 170 -7.23 19.90 4.18
C ASP A 170 -5.99 20.19 5.05
N LEU A 171 -4.79 20.02 4.51
CA LEU A 171 -3.54 20.45 5.16
C LEU A 171 -3.52 21.98 5.28
N LYS A 172 -3.28 22.51 6.49
CA LYS A 172 -3.34 23.94 6.78
C LYS A 172 -2.02 24.66 6.52
N HIS A 173 -0.90 24.00 6.79
CA HIS A 173 0.46 24.57 6.70
C HIS A 173 1.20 24.02 5.47
N ARG A 174 0.62 24.19 4.29
CA ARG A 174 1.09 23.54 3.05
C ARG A 174 2.40 24.12 2.55
N GLU A 175 2.63 25.40 2.83
CA GLU A 175 3.86 26.14 2.55
C GLU A 175 5.08 25.49 3.19
N GLU A 176 4.97 25.04 4.45
CA GLU A 176 6.04 24.37 5.19
C GLU A 176 6.43 23.03 4.52
N PHE A 177 5.46 22.32 3.95
CA PHE A 177 5.71 21.07 3.23
C PHE A 177 6.29 21.26 1.82
N ASN A 178 6.56 22.50 1.40
CA ASN A 178 7.33 22.78 0.19
C ASN A 178 8.81 23.07 0.50
N ASP A 179 9.20 23.21 1.77
CA ASP A 179 10.58 23.44 2.18
C ASP A 179 11.32 22.09 2.34
N PRO A 180 12.28 21.76 1.45
CA PRO A 180 13.01 20.50 1.52
C PRO A 180 13.86 20.35 2.78
N ASP A 181 14.40 21.44 3.31
CA ASP A 181 15.27 21.42 4.49
C ASP A 181 14.43 21.13 5.74
N PHE A 182 13.28 21.79 5.87
CA PHE A 182 12.29 21.50 6.91
C PHE A 182 11.85 20.03 6.87
N LEU A 183 11.50 19.52 5.69
CA LEU A 183 11.05 18.12 5.54
C LEU A 183 12.15 17.14 5.93
N ARG A 184 13.39 17.40 5.53
CA ARG A 184 14.53 16.53 5.83
C ARG A 184 14.82 16.51 7.32
N GLU A 185 14.83 17.66 7.98
CA GLU A 185 14.97 17.75 9.44
C GLU A 185 13.87 16.95 10.15
N ARG A 186 12.61 17.11 9.71
CA ARG A 186 11.46 16.37 10.28
C ARG A 186 11.58 14.87 10.12
N LEU A 187 12.02 14.39 8.95
CA LEU A 187 12.25 12.97 8.68
C LEU A 187 13.41 12.43 9.52
N ASP A 188 14.48 13.19 9.68
CA ASP A 188 15.63 12.79 10.49
C ASP A 188 15.31 12.73 11.98
N ALA A 189 14.43 13.60 12.46
CA ALA A 189 13.96 13.63 13.85
C ALA A 189 12.92 12.55 14.19
N LEU A 190 12.40 11.80 13.20
CA LEU A 190 11.48 10.70 13.48
C LEU A 190 12.18 9.58 14.25
N ARG A 191 11.47 9.00 15.23
CA ARG A 191 11.90 7.76 15.86
C ARG A 191 11.98 6.65 14.80
N PRO A 192 12.90 5.68 14.96
CA PRO A 192 13.03 4.59 14.00
C PRO A 192 11.71 3.89 13.70
N GLU A 193 10.86 3.66 14.72
CA GLU A 193 9.58 2.97 14.53
C GLU A 193 8.58 3.79 13.70
N ASP A 194 8.53 5.10 13.93
CA ASP A 194 7.65 6.01 13.19
C ASP A 194 8.11 6.18 11.74
N PHE A 195 9.44 6.20 11.51
CA PHE A 195 10.01 6.26 10.17
C PHE A 195 9.72 5.00 9.37
N GLU A 196 9.80 3.82 9.99
CA GLU A 196 9.50 2.54 9.34
C GLU A 196 8.09 2.54 8.74
N ASP A 197 7.10 3.15 9.40
CA ASP A 197 5.71 3.19 8.92
C ASP A 197 5.50 3.98 7.61
N ILE A 198 6.38 4.94 7.32
CA ILE A 198 6.34 5.76 6.10
C ILE A 198 7.44 5.41 5.10
N SER A 199 8.43 4.61 5.50
CA SER A 199 9.66 4.36 4.73
C SER A 199 9.44 3.79 3.34
N SER A 200 8.30 3.13 3.05
CA SER A 200 7.98 2.70 1.68
C SER A 200 7.51 3.83 0.76
N ALA A 201 7.44 5.07 1.23
CA ALA A 201 6.85 6.21 0.53
C ALA A 201 5.42 5.92 0.02
N TYR A 202 4.64 5.10 0.74
CA TYR A 202 3.28 4.79 0.32
C TYR A 202 2.36 5.98 0.61
N ARG A 203 1.62 6.42 -0.40
CA ARG A 203 0.78 7.63 -0.36
C ARG A 203 -0.03 7.77 0.93
N TYR A 204 -0.71 6.71 1.37
CA TYR A 204 -1.58 6.78 2.55
C TYR A 204 -0.82 6.87 3.87
N SER A 205 0.36 6.22 4.00
CA SER A 205 1.15 6.38 5.24
C SER A 205 1.80 7.75 5.30
N VAL A 206 2.33 8.24 4.17
CA VAL A 206 2.86 9.62 4.09
C VAL A 206 1.76 10.65 4.38
N ASN A 207 0.54 10.48 3.87
CA ASN A 207 -0.57 11.39 4.19
C ASN A 207 -0.87 11.44 5.69
N GLY A 208 -0.96 10.27 6.35
CA GLY A 208 -1.16 10.20 7.79
C GLY A 208 -0.08 10.95 8.58
N GLN A 209 1.18 10.86 8.14
CA GLN A 209 2.29 11.58 8.75
C GLN A 209 2.22 13.09 8.52
N LEU A 210 1.86 13.54 7.32
CA LEU A 210 1.69 14.98 7.03
C LEU A 210 0.60 15.59 7.91
N PHE A 211 -0.53 14.90 8.13
CA PHE A 211 -1.55 15.37 9.09
C PHE A 211 -1.06 15.37 10.54
N ALA A 212 -0.16 14.46 10.91
CA ALA A 212 0.45 14.48 12.25
C ALA A 212 1.33 15.73 12.42
N TRP A 213 2.16 16.05 11.42
CA TRP A 213 2.99 17.26 11.42
C TRP A 213 2.16 18.55 11.33
N ASP A 214 1.14 18.60 10.48
CA ASP A 214 0.24 19.76 10.34
C ASP A 214 -0.45 20.11 11.67
N ARG A 215 -0.93 19.08 12.38
CA ARG A 215 -1.50 19.26 13.73
C ARG A 215 -0.48 19.69 14.77
N ALA A 216 0.79 19.29 14.62
CA ALA A 216 1.85 19.69 15.53
C ALA A 216 2.26 21.15 15.31
N LEU A 217 2.31 21.61 14.06
CA LEU A 217 2.57 23.01 13.69
C LEU A 217 1.51 23.95 14.28
N GLY A 218 0.23 23.58 14.21
CA GLY A 218 -0.85 24.38 14.80
C GLY A 218 -0.90 24.40 16.34
N ARG A 219 0.01 23.69 17.03
CA ARG A 219 0.15 23.70 18.50
C ARG A 219 1.39 24.47 18.97
N GLN A 220 2.22 24.94 18.05
CA GLN A 220 3.35 25.83 18.31
C GLN A 220 2.87 27.29 18.30
#